data_AF-A0A9D5J7A6-F1
#
_entry.id   AF-A0A9D5J7A6-F1
#
_cell.length_a   1.000
_cell.length_b   1.000
_cell.length_c   1.000
_cell.angle_alpha   90.00
_cell.angle_beta   90.00
_cell.angle_gamma   90.00
#
_symmetry.space_group_name_H-M   'P 1'
#
loop_
_entity.id
_entity.type
_entity.pdbx_description
1 polymer ?
#
loop_
_entity_poly.entity_id
_entity_poly.type
_entity_poly.pdbx_seq_one_letter_code
_entity_poly.pdbx_strand_id
1 'polypeptide(L)'
;MTPPLVARALVAAVTPPHDYESVAGDLYEEYTRHGQWEGRSRADRWYWSQAIRSMPSLLSYSRARPSFGATITAATVIATALVAMLLANELIADGIYAVYRTVSGIGAWPFFLAGWADAAFFGAMIAALLRMHGARIVLIASIILVAAIAIPIALGFSSPLSPATWLLLLGAIPSMNAGGAAYQVATRRYRTARL
;
A
#
# COMPACT_ATOMS: atom_id res chain seq x y z
N MET A 1 17.09 6.07 19.90
CA MET A 1 16.12 6.82 19.07
C MET A 1 15.40 5.83 18.18
N THR A 2 14.10 6.01 17.90
CA THR A 2 13.36 5.10 17.01
C THR A 2 13.25 5.68 15.60
N PRO A 3 13.42 4.88 14.53
CA PRO A 3 13.24 5.36 13.16
C PRO A 3 11.76 5.61 12.84
N PRO A 4 11.45 6.42 11.80
CA PRO A 4 10.07 6.67 11.37
C PRO A 4 9.32 5.37 11.06
N LEU A 5 8.15 5.21 11.69
CA LEU A 5 7.35 3.98 11.59
C LEU A 5 7.01 3.62 10.14
N VAL A 6 6.61 4.62 9.35
CA VAL A 6 6.18 4.43 7.96
C VAL A 6 7.35 3.97 7.08
N ALA A 7 8.53 4.57 7.22
CA ALA A 7 9.70 4.17 6.46
C ALA A 7 10.14 2.74 6.80
N ARG A 8 10.09 2.36 8.09
CA ARG A 8 10.34 0.98 8.53
C ARG A 8 9.35 -0.01 7.92
N ALA A 9 8.06 0.36 7.91
CA ALA A 9 7.03 -0.47 7.31
C ALA A 9 7.26 -0.65 5.80
N LEU A 10 7.72 0.41 5.11
CA LEU A 10 8.07 0.36 3.69
C LEU A 10 9.22 -0.62 3.43
N VAL A 11 10.32 -0.51 4.18
CA VAL A 11 11.44 -1.47 4.10
C VAL A 11 10.95 -2.89 4.39
N ALA A 12 10.15 -3.09 5.44
CA ALA A 12 9.58 -4.39 5.78
C ALA A 12 8.73 -5.00 4.65
N ALA A 13 7.99 -4.16 3.92
CA ALA A 13 7.17 -4.59 2.80
C ALA A 13 8.01 -4.99 1.57
N VAL A 14 9.12 -4.29 1.32
CA VAL A 14 9.95 -4.55 0.12
C VAL A 14 11.08 -5.55 0.35
N THR A 15 11.55 -5.78 1.58
CA THR A 15 12.65 -6.71 1.87
C THR A 15 12.17 -8.16 1.99
N PRO A 16 12.90 -9.15 1.42
CA PRO A 16 12.54 -10.56 1.61
C PRO A 16 12.47 -10.93 3.10
N PRO A 17 11.56 -11.83 3.51
CA PRO A 17 11.41 -12.16 4.93
C PRO A 17 12.70 -12.65 5.61
N HIS A 18 13.58 -13.33 4.89
CA HIS A 18 14.85 -13.86 5.40
C HIS A 18 15.94 -12.78 5.53
N ASP A 19 15.90 -11.74 4.70
CA ASP A 19 16.88 -10.64 4.75
C ASP A 19 16.41 -9.47 5.63
N TYR A 20 15.13 -9.46 6.02
CA TYR A 20 14.53 -8.32 6.73
C TYR A 20 15.29 -7.96 8.02
N GLU A 21 15.66 -8.95 8.83
CA GLU A 21 16.36 -8.68 10.10
C GLU A 21 17.74 -8.05 9.86
N SER A 22 18.50 -8.56 8.88
CA SER A 22 19.80 -7.99 8.51
C SER A 22 19.65 -6.58 7.96
N VAL A 23 18.81 -6.38 6.93
CA VAL A 23 18.62 -5.05 6.31
C VAL A 23 18.06 -4.03 7.31
N ALA A 24 17.09 -4.43 8.14
CA ALA A 24 16.52 -3.53 9.14
C ALA A 24 17.50 -3.23 10.27
N GLY A 25 18.35 -4.19 10.66
CA GLY A 25 19.44 -4.02 11.61
C GLY A 25 20.45 -2.98 11.12
N ASP A 26 21.00 -3.17 9.93
CA ASP A 26 21.99 -2.27 9.33
C ASP A 26 21.45 -0.83 9.22
N LEU A 27 20.21 -0.67 8.71
CA LEU A 27 19.58 0.64 8.61
C LEU A 27 19.32 1.29 9.98
N TYR A 28 19.05 0.50 11.02
CA TYR A 28 18.84 1.00 12.37
C TYR A 28 20.14 1.47 13.02
N GLU A 29 21.23 0.74 12.82
CA GLU A 29 22.57 1.12 13.31
C GLU A 29 23.02 2.46 12.71
N GLU A 30 22.94 2.59 11.39
CA GLU A 30 23.29 3.83 10.70
C GLU A 30 22.36 4.99 11.07
N TYR A 31 21.05 4.74 11.22
CA TYR A 31 20.11 5.76 11.72
C TYR A 31 20.52 6.28 13.10
N THR A 32 20.92 5.39 13.99
CA THR A 32 21.35 5.77 15.34
C THR A 32 22.64 6.59 15.29
N ARG A 33 23.58 6.22 14.41
CA ARG A 33 24.82 6.98 14.16
C ARG A 33 24.53 8.39 13.66
N HIS A 34 23.68 8.54 12.64
CA HIS A 34 23.25 9.86 12.16
C HIS A 34 22.49 10.64 13.24
N GLY A 35 21.67 9.97 14.06
CA GLY A 35 20.96 10.60 15.16
C GLY A 35 21.88 11.18 16.23
N GLN A 36 23.02 10.53 16.50
CA GLN A 36 24.03 10.99 17.45
C GLN A 36 24.84 12.18 16.93
N TRP A 37 25.19 12.21 15.64
CA TRP A 37 26.06 13.25 15.08
C TRP A 37 25.32 14.47 14.54
N GLU A 38 24.15 14.24 13.94
CA GLU A 38 23.44 15.26 13.16
C GLU A 38 22.06 15.61 13.72
N GLY A 39 21.62 14.88 14.74
CA GLY A 39 20.31 15.03 15.36
C GLY A 39 19.18 14.32 14.60
N ARG A 40 18.03 14.23 15.27
CA ARG A 40 16.88 13.42 14.83
C ARG A 40 16.35 13.79 13.45
N SER A 41 16.20 15.07 13.14
CA SER A 41 15.60 15.52 11.87
C SER A 41 16.43 15.10 10.65
N ARG A 42 17.77 15.13 10.76
CA ARG A 42 18.65 14.66 9.68
C ARG A 42 18.66 13.14 9.58
N ALA A 43 18.67 12.44 10.70
CA ALA A 43 18.55 10.98 10.73
C ALA A 43 17.23 10.49 10.08
N ASP A 44 16.10 11.14 10.36
CA ASP A 44 14.80 10.81 9.76
C ASP A 44 14.82 10.97 8.24
N ARG A 45 15.36 12.10 7.74
CA ARG A 45 15.52 12.33 6.29
C ARG A 45 16.47 11.32 5.64
N TRP A 46 17.57 11.01 6.31
CA TRP A 46 18.53 10.02 5.84
C TRP A 46 17.87 8.64 5.72
N TYR A 47 17.13 8.20 6.75
CA TYR A 47 16.45 6.90 6.74
C TYR A 47 15.42 6.79 5.62
N TRP A 48 14.63 7.85 5.39
CA TRP A 48 13.70 7.92 4.25
C TRP A 48 14.42 7.81 2.91
N SER A 49 15.56 8.48 2.75
CA SER A 49 16.33 8.41 1.51
C SER A 49 16.84 6.99 1.23
N GLN A 50 17.30 6.27 2.27
CA GLN A 50 17.75 4.89 2.13
C GLN A 50 16.58 3.94 1.87
N ALA A 51 15.47 4.12 2.58
CA ALA A 51 14.26 3.34 2.36
C ALA A 51 13.80 3.43 0.90
N ILE A 52 13.75 4.63 0.32
CA ILE A 52 13.32 4.84 -1.08
C ILE A 52 14.37 4.31 -2.06
N ARG A 53 15.66 4.62 -1.87
CA ARG A 53 16.74 4.22 -2.80
C ARG A 53 16.96 2.71 -2.84
N SER A 54 16.68 2.00 -1.75
CA SER A 54 16.81 0.54 -1.67
C SER A 54 15.61 -0.23 -2.25
N MET A 55 14.46 0.42 -2.50
CA MET A 55 13.28 -0.28 -3.03
C MET A 55 13.56 -1.02 -4.35
N PRO A 56 14.18 -0.43 -5.39
CA PRO A 56 14.37 -1.12 -6.66
C PRO A 56 15.28 -2.34 -6.54
N SER A 57 16.35 -2.25 -5.75
CA SER A 57 17.26 -3.39 -5.52
C SER A 57 16.56 -4.49 -4.72
N LEU A 58 15.85 -4.17 -3.65
CA LEU A 58 15.13 -5.15 -2.83
C LEU A 58 13.99 -5.84 -3.59
N LEU A 59 13.28 -5.10 -4.43
CA LEU A 59 12.25 -5.65 -5.32
C LEU A 59 12.84 -6.54 -6.40
N SER A 60 14.00 -6.18 -6.96
CA SER A 60 14.68 -7.00 -7.97
C SER A 60 15.38 -8.23 -7.40
N TYR A 61 15.83 -8.18 -6.13
CA TYR A 61 16.54 -9.26 -5.46
C TYR A 61 15.64 -10.39 -4.99
N SER A 62 14.34 -10.14 -4.77
CA SER A 62 13.39 -11.16 -4.31
C SER A 62 12.99 -12.22 -5.37
N ARG A 63 13.93 -12.67 -6.19
CA ARG A 63 13.76 -13.69 -7.24
C ARG A 63 13.90 -15.11 -6.71
N ALA A 64 13.30 -15.44 -5.56
CA ALA A 64 12.86 -16.82 -5.34
C ALA A 64 11.68 -17.05 -6.30
N ARG A 65 11.97 -17.38 -7.57
CA ARG A 65 11.08 -17.23 -8.74
C ARG A 65 9.72 -17.94 -8.58
N PRO A 66 8.61 -17.24 -8.26
CA PRO A 66 7.39 -17.48 -9.02
C PRO A 66 7.72 -17.17 -10.49
N SER A 67 7.14 -17.89 -11.45
CA SER A 67 7.32 -17.52 -12.86
C SER A 67 6.89 -16.05 -13.00
N PHE A 68 7.70 -15.24 -13.69
CA PHE A 68 7.39 -13.82 -13.93
C PHE A 68 5.95 -13.65 -14.44
N GLY A 69 5.49 -14.61 -15.25
CA GLY A 69 4.09 -14.76 -15.66
C GLY A 69 3.11 -14.85 -14.49
N ALA A 70 3.31 -15.73 -13.50
CA ALA A 70 2.40 -15.86 -12.37
C ALA A 70 2.25 -14.55 -11.55
N THR A 71 3.34 -13.80 -11.38
CA THR A 71 3.29 -12.49 -10.69
C THR A 71 2.51 -11.47 -11.52
N ILE A 72 2.76 -11.40 -12.82
CA ILE A 72 2.01 -10.52 -13.72
C ILE A 72 0.53 -10.92 -13.71
N THR A 73 0.20 -12.20 -13.89
CA THR A 73 -1.18 -12.68 -13.88
C THR A 73 -1.87 -12.34 -12.56
N ALA A 74 -1.23 -12.57 -11.41
CA ALA A 74 -1.80 -12.21 -10.12
C ALA A 74 -2.02 -10.69 -10.00
N ALA A 75 -1.04 -9.88 -10.39
CA ALA A 75 -1.15 -8.42 -10.38
C ALA A 75 -2.26 -7.92 -11.31
N THR A 76 -2.37 -8.50 -12.51
CA THR A 76 -3.43 -8.19 -13.49
C THR A 76 -4.80 -8.58 -12.94
N VAL A 77 -4.98 -9.79 -12.42
CA VAL A 77 -6.25 -10.22 -11.82
C VAL A 77 -6.67 -9.31 -10.68
N ILE A 78 -5.74 -8.94 -9.80
CA ILE A 78 -5.99 -8.01 -8.69
C ILE A 78 -6.35 -6.62 -9.23
N ALA A 79 -5.60 -6.10 -10.21
CA ALA A 79 -5.88 -4.80 -10.81
C ALA A 79 -7.26 -4.79 -11.49
N THR A 80 -7.61 -5.84 -12.23
CA THR A 80 -8.94 -5.99 -12.85
C THR A 80 -10.03 -6.05 -11.79
N ALA A 81 -9.85 -6.79 -10.70
CA ALA A 81 -10.80 -6.85 -9.60
C ALA A 81 -10.97 -5.47 -8.93
N LEU A 82 -9.89 -4.72 -8.73
CA LEU A 82 -9.92 -3.36 -8.18
C LEU A 82 -10.66 -2.39 -9.09
N VAL A 83 -10.42 -2.45 -10.41
CA VAL A 83 -11.14 -1.62 -11.38
C VAL A 83 -12.62 -1.98 -11.40
N ALA A 84 -12.97 -3.26 -11.41
CA ALA A 84 -14.36 -3.71 -11.36
C ALA A 84 -15.06 -3.25 -10.07
N MET A 85 -14.39 -3.33 -8.92
CA MET A 85 -14.89 -2.83 -7.64
C MET A 85 -15.08 -1.31 -7.66
N LEU A 86 -14.15 -0.56 -8.26
CA LEU A 86 -14.25 0.89 -8.42
C LEU A 86 -15.46 1.29 -9.28
N LEU A 87 -15.65 0.61 -10.42
CA LEU A 87 -16.79 0.84 -11.31
C LEU A 87 -18.13 0.49 -10.64
N ALA A 88 -18.18 -0.62 -9.89
CA ALA A 88 -19.34 -0.98 -9.10
C ALA A 88 -19.63 0.08 -8.03
N ASN A 89 -18.60 0.58 -7.35
CA ASN A 89 -18.75 1.62 -6.34
C ASN A 89 -19.24 2.95 -6.93
N GLU A 90 -18.80 3.35 -8.12
CA GLU A 90 -19.35 4.53 -8.83
C GLU A 90 -20.83 4.36 -9.17
N LEU A 91 -21.22 3.18 -9.67
CA LEU A 91 -22.61 2.91 -10.02
C LEU A 91 -23.53 2.90 -8.78
N ILE A 92 -23.02 2.36 -7.67
CA ILE A 92 -23.71 2.36 -6.38
C ILE A 92 -23.76 3.78 -5.79
N ALA A 93 -22.65 4.53 -5.91
CA ALA A 93 -22.52 5.90 -5.45
C ALA A 93 -23.59 6.79 -6.08
N ASP A 94 -23.72 6.79 -7.40
CA ASP A 94 -24.68 7.66 -8.09
C ASP A 94 -26.12 7.40 -7.66
N GLY A 95 -26.49 6.13 -7.44
CA GLY A 95 -27.83 5.75 -6.96
C GLY A 95 -28.06 6.06 -5.47
N ILE A 96 -27.15 5.60 -4.61
CA ILE A 96 -27.32 5.67 -3.15
C ILE A 96 -27.07 7.09 -2.64
N TYR A 97 -26.09 7.83 -3.17
CA TYR A 97 -25.84 9.21 -2.72
C TYR A 97 -27.01 10.13 -3.06
N ALA A 98 -27.65 9.96 -4.22
CA ALA A 98 -28.81 10.76 -4.60
C ALA A 98 -29.96 10.60 -3.61
N VAL A 99 -30.22 9.36 -3.16
CA VAL A 99 -31.28 9.06 -2.19
C VAL A 99 -30.85 9.43 -0.76
N TYR A 100 -29.62 9.12 -0.37
CA TYR A 100 -29.15 9.38 1.00
C TYR A 100 -29.03 10.87 1.30
N ARG A 101 -28.54 11.67 0.33
CA ARG A 101 -28.41 13.12 0.49
C ARG A 101 -29.77 13.81 0.64
N THR A 102 -30.77 13.33 -0.08
CA THR A 102 -32.12 13.90 -0.02
C THR A 102 -32.81 13.59 1.31
N VAL A 103 -32.56 12.41 1.89
CA VAL A 103 -33.22 11.98 3.14
C VAL A 103 -32.50 12.49 4.39
N SER A 104 -31.16 12.43 4.44
CA SER A 104 -30.40 12.64 5.68
C SER A 104 -29.83 14.05 5.83
N GLY A 105 -29.63 14.79 4.74
CA GLY A 105 -28.88 16.05 4.73
C GLY A 105 -27.39 15.91 5.10
N ILE A 106 -26.91 14.68 5.37
CA ILE A 106 -25.51 14.41 5.71
C ILE A 106 -24.68 14.35 4.42
N GLY A 107 -23.48 14.93 4.45
CA GLY A 107 -22.55 14.90 3.32
C GLY A 107 -22.04 13.48 3.00
N ALA A 108 -21.38 13.31 1.85
CA ALA A 108 -20.89 12.02 1.37
C ALA A 108 -19.76 11.38 2.21
N TRP A 109 -19.28 12.04 3.26
CA TRP A 109 -18.10 11.64 4.03
C TRP A 109 -18.16 10.24 4.68
N PRO A 110 -19.30 9.72 5.18
CA PRO A 110 -19.33 8.38 5.79
C PRO A 110 -19.01 7.27 4.79
N PHE A 111 -19.43 7.44 3.54
CA PHE A 111 -19.18 6.50 2.47
C PHE A 111 -17.72 6.53 2.01
N PHE A 112 -17.06 7.68 2.10
CA PHE A 112 -15.60 7.74 1.89
C PHE A 112 -14.84 6.91 2.93
N LEU A 113 -15.24 7.00 4.21
CA LEU A 113 -14.63 6.18 5.26
C LEU A 113 -14.91 4.69 5.07
N ALA A 114 -16.13 4.32 4.68
CA ALA A 114 -16.48 2.94 4.37
C ALA A 114 -15.63 2.40 3.21
N GLY A 115 -15.51 3.17 2.12
CA GLY A 115 -14.65 2.79 0.98
C GLY A 115 -13.18 2.64 1.35
N TRP A 116 -12.65 3.49 2.23
CA TRP A 116 -11.27 3.37 2.73
C TRP A 116 -11.09 2.15 3.64
N ALA A 117 -12.07 1.84 4.48
CA ALA A 117 -12.06 0.65 5.32
C ALA A 117 -12.10 -0.63 4.47
N ASP A 118 -12.99 -0.70 3.48
CA ASP A 118 -13.08 -1.82 2.55
C ASP A 118 -11.77 -2.03 1.79
N ALA A 119 -11.15 -0.94 1.32
CA ALA A 119 -9.83 -0.98 0.71
C ALA A 119 -8.77 -1.55 1.67
N ALA A 120 -8.76 -1.14 2.95
CA ALA A 120 -7.85 -1.69 3.94
C ALA A 120 -8.06 -3.19 4.16
N PHE A 121 -9.31 -3.64 4.30
CA PHE A 121 -9.65 -5.06 4.43
C PHE A 121 -9.22 -5.86 3.20
N PHE A 122 -9.45 -5.32 2.01
CA PHE A 122 -9.05 -5.97 0.76
C PHE A 122 -7.52 -6.12 0.65
N GLY A 123 -6.77 -5.08 1.01
CA GLY A 123 -5.30 -5.14 1.10
C GLY A 123 -4.81 -6.18 2.11
N ALA A 124 -5.45 -6.26 3.29
CA ALA A 124 -5.16 -7.29 4.29
C ALA A 124 -5.49 -8.70 3.80
N MET A 125 -6.60 -8.87 3.08
CA MET A 125 -7.02 -10.15 2.50
C MET A 125 -6.04 -10.63 1.43
N ILE A 126 -5.60 -9.78 0.51
CA ILE A 126 -4.56 -10.12 -0.47
C ILE A 126 -3.27 -10.49 0.25
N ALA A 127 -2.88 -9.74 1.29
CA ALA A 127 -1.72 -10.06 2.11
C ALA A 127 -1.81 -11.46 2.74
N ALA A 128 -3.00 -11.83 3.23
CA ALA A 128 -3.28 -13.15 3.80
C ALA A 128 -3.22 -14.28 2.76
N LEU A 129 -3.87 -14.10 1.61
CA LEU A 129 -3.94 -15.10 0.55
C LEU A 129 -2.58 -15.39 -0.08
N LEU A 130 -1.76 -14.35 -0.28
CA LEU A 130 -0.48 -14.46 -0.96
C LEU A 130 0.71 -14.60 0.00
N ARG A 131 0.44 -14.77 1.32
CA ARG A 131 1.37 -15.05 2.44
C ARG A 131 2.72 -14.32 2.37
N MET A 132 3.67 -14.83 1.58
CA MET A 132 5.04 -14.32 1.48
C MET A 132 5.19 -13.12 0.55
N HIS A 133 4.28 -12.91 -0.40
CA HIS A 133 4.39 -11.86 -1.41
C HIS A 133 3.25 -10.85 -1.37
N GLY A 134 2.26 -11.04 -0.51
CA GLY A 134 1.02 -10.29 -0.57
C GLY A 134 1.17 -8.79 -0.40
N ALA A 135 1.96 -8.29 0.56
CA ALA A 135 2.19 -6.84 0.69
C ALA A 135 2.88 -6.23 -0.54
N ARG A 136 3.81 -6.96 -1.17
CA ARG A 136 4.45 -6.50 -2.41
C ARG A 136 3.50 -6.49 -3.59
N ILE A 137 2.66 -7.52 -3.72
CA ILE A 137 1.68 -7.60 -4.80
C ILE A 137 0.63 -6.50 -4.63
N VAL A 138 0.19 -6.21 -3.40
CA VAL A 138 -0.67 -5.06 -3.09
C VAL A 138 -0.01 -3.75 -3.49
N LEU A 139 1.27 -3.55 -3.16
CA LEU A 139 2.01 -2.35 -3.55
C LEU A 139 2.15 -2.22 -5.07
N ILE A 140 2.52 -3.29 -5.76
CA ILE A 140 2.65 -3.32 -7.23
C ILE A 140 1.30 -3.02 -7.89
N ALA A 141 0.23 -3.68 -7.44
CA ALA A 141 -1.13 -3.44 -7.94
C ALA A 141 -1.56 -1.99 -7.70
N SER A 142 -1.22 -1.42 -6.53
CA SER A 142 -1.47 -0.01 -6.22
C SER A 142 -0.74 0.94 -7.17
N ILE A 143 0.55 0.68 -7.44
CA ILE A 143 1.35 1.50 -8.37
C ILE A 143 0.79 1.40 -9.79
N ILE A 144 0.43 0.19 -10.25
CA ILE A 144 -0.18 -0.02 -11.57
C ILE A 144 -1.49 0.74 -11.66
N LEU A 145 -2.34 0.67 -10.63
CA LEU A 145 -3.61 1.39 -10.58
C LEU A 145 -3.42 2.90 -10.67
N VAL A 146 -2.48 3.46 -9.90
CA VAL A 146 -2.12 4.88 -9.97
C VAL A 146 -1.63 5.25 -11.37
N ALA A 147 -0.71 4.45 -11.93
CA ALA A 147 -0.13 4.72 -13.25
C ALA A 147 -1.19 4.66 -14.37
N ALA A 148 -2.06 3.66 -14.34
CA ALA A 148 -3.14 3.48 -15.31
C ALA A 148 -4.12 4.66 -15.35
N ILE A 149 -4.22 5.39 -14.23
CA ILE A 149 -5.12 6.53 -14.06
C ILE A 149 -4.37 7.86 -14.31
N ALA A 150 -3.16 8.02 -13.77
CA ALA A 150 -2.39 9.26 -13.87
C ALA A 150 -1.79 9.49 -15.27
N ILE A 151 -1.35 8.43 -15.96
CA ILE A 151 -0.73 8.55 -17.29
C ILE A 151 -1.69 9.15 -18.33
N PRO A 152 -2.93 8.65 -18.49
CA PRO A 152 -3.87 9.27 -19.43
C PRO A 152 -4.09 10.76 -19.16
N ILE A 153 -4.16 11.18 -17.91
CA ILE A 153 -4.40 12.58 -17.55
C ILE A 153 -3.20 13.45 -17.89
N ALA A 154 -1.99 12.96 -17.61
CA ALA A 154 -0.75 13.64 -18.00
C ALA A 154 -0.63 13.79 -19.53
N LEU A 155 -1.25 12.88 -20.28
CA LEU A 155 -1.34 12.93 -21.74
C LEU A 155 -2.50 13.80 -22.26
N GLY A 156 -3.24 14.47 -21.38
CA GLY A 156 -4.33 15.38 -21.73
C GLY A 156 -5.69 14.73 -21.96
N PHE A 157 -5.85 13.44 -21.64
CA PHE A 157 -7.16 12.79 -21.68
C PHE A 157 -8.01 13.27 -20.50
N SER A 158 -9.27 13.60 -20.78
CA SER A 158 -10.24 13.95 -19.74
C SER A 158 -10.51 12.75 -18.85
N SER A 159 -10.32 12.89 -17.54
CA SER A 159 -10.68 11.85 -16.58
C SER A 159 -12.21 11.67 -16.57
N PRO A 160 -12.74 10.46 -16.82
CA PRO A 160 -14.17 10.19 -16.64
C PRO A 160 -14.57 10.13 -15.16
N LEU A 161 -13.60 10.05 -14.24
CA LEU A 161 -13.84 9.90 -12.80
C LEU A 161 -14.22 11.22 -12.14
N SER A 162 -15.20 11.15 -11.24
CA SER A 162 -15.61 12.30 -10.44
C SER A 162 -14.54 12.69 -9.41
N PRO A 163 -14.51 13.95 -8.91
CA PRO A 163 -13.60 14.34 -7.84
C PRO A 163 -13.72 13.50 -6.57
N ALA A 164 -14.91 12.96 -6.29
CA ALA A 164 -15.16 12.06 -5.17
C ALA A 164 -14.43 10.73 -5.36
N THR A 165 -14.45 10.18 -6.57
CA THR A 165 -13.72 8.96 -6.96
C THR A 165 -12.21 9.15 -6.81
N TRP A 166 -11.71 10.34 -7.14
CA TRP A 166 -10.30 10.69 -6.95
C TRP A 166 -9.87 10.64 -5.50
N LEU A 167 -10.65 11.24 -4.61
CA LEU A 167 -10.39 11.20 -3.17
C LEU A 167 -10.47 9.77 -2.62
N LEU A 168 -11.41 8.97 -3.13
CA LEU A 168 -11.50 7.54 -2.80
C LEU A 168 -10.26 6.78 -3.22
N LEU A 169 -9.80 6.94 -4.48
CA LEU A 169 -8.59 6.29 -4.99
C LEU A 169 -7.36 6.67 -4.15
N LEU A 170 -7.17 7.97 -3.92
CA LEU A 170 -6.02 8.48 -3.16
C LEU A 170 -6.01 7.99 -1.71
N GLY A 171 -7.16 7.73 -1.10
CA GLY A 171 -7.26 7.13 0.24
C GLY A 171 -7.24 5.59 0.24
N ALA A 172 -7.79 4.95 -0.78
CA ALA A 172 -7.87 3.49 -0.89
C ALA A 172 -6.49 2.84 -1.03
N ILE A 173 -5.60 3.45 -1.82
CA ILE A 173 -4.24 2.96 -2.04
C ILE A 173 -3.43 2.88 -0.72
N PRO A 174 -3.26 3.96 0.06
CA PRO A 174 -2.55 3.88 1.33
C PRO A 174 -3.28 2.96 2.33
N SER A 175 -4.61 2.94 2.32
CA SER A 175 -5.41 2.02 3.16
C SER A 175 -5.13 0.55 2.85
N MET A 176 -5.10 0.15 1.57
CA MET A 176 -4.74 -1.20 1.14
C MET A 176 -3.33 -1.60 1.62
N ASN A 177 -2.36 -0.71 1.45
CA ASN A 177 -0.98 -0.96 1.89
C ASN A 177 -0.89 -1.06 3.42
N ALA A 178 -1.63 -0.20 4.16
CA ALA A 178 -1.69 -0.24 5.61
C ALA A 178 -2.31 -1.55 6.12
N GLY A 179 -3.42 -1.99 5.52
CA GLY A 179 -4.06 -3.27 5.83
C GLY A 179 -3.13 -4.47 5.58
N GLY A 180 -2.46 -4.49 4.44
CA GLY A 180 -1.47 -5.52 4.12
C GLY A 180 -0.29 -5.56 5.10
N ALA A 181 0.24 -4.40 5.48
CA ALA A 181 1.30 -4.28 6.47
C ALA A 181 0.84 -4.72 7.88
N ALA A 182 -0.36 -4.31 8.31
CA ALA A 182 -0.93 -4.68 9.60
C ALA A 182 -1.08 -6.19 9.74
N TYR A 183 -1.56 -6.87 8.70
CA TYR A 183 -1.66 -8.33 8.67
C TYR A 183 -0.29 -9.01 8.84
N GLN A 184 0.75 -8.52 8.17
CA GLN A 184 2.10 -9.07 8.30
C GLN A 184 2.68 -8.88 9.71
N VAL A 185 2.44 -7.73 10.34
CA VAL A 185 2.86 -7.48 11.72
C VAL A 185 2.14 -8.43 12.69
N ALA A 186 0.83 -8.60 12.53
CA ALA A 186 0.04 -9.50 13.37
C ALA A 186 0.52 -10.95 13.26
N THR A 187 0.74 -11.45 12.03
CA THR A 187 1.19 -12.83 11.80
C THR A 187 2.60 -13.11 12.32
N ARG A 188 3.52 -12.12 12.29
CA ARG A 188 4.86 -12.27 12.89
C ARG A 188 4.79 -12.45 14.40
N ARG A 189 3.97 -11.66 15.11
CA ARG A 189 3.80 -11.78 16.57
C ARG A 189 3.29 -13.15 17.01
N TYR A 190 2.41 -13.75 16.23
CA TYR A 190 1.90 -15.10 16.52
C TYR A 190 2.96 -16.20 16.38
N ARG A 191 3.96 -16.03 15.50
CA ARG A 191 5.05 -17.00 15.36
C ARG A 191 6.03 -16.94 16.51
N THR A 192 6.38 -15.74 16.98
CA THR A 192 7.31 -15.57 18.11
C THR A 192 6.74 -16.04 19.44
N ALA A 193 5.42 -16.11 19.60
CA ALA A 193 4.77 -16.58 20.83
C ALA A 193 4.68 -18.12 20.95
N ARG A 194 5.04 -18.88 19.91
CA ARG A 194 5.00 -20.35 19.89
C ARG A 194 6.38 -21.02 20.03
N LEU A 195 7.43 -20.22 20.14
CA LEU A 195 8.80 -20.67 20.39
C LEU A 195 9.15 -20.36 21.85
#